data_AF-A0A0C3HMD5-F1
#
_entry.id   AF-A0A0C3HMD5-F1
#
_cell.length_a   1.000
_cell.length_b   1.000
_cell.length_c   1.000
_cell.angle_alpha   90.00
_cell.angle_beta   90.00
_cell.angle_gamma   90.00
#
_symmetry.space_group_name_H-M   'P 1'
#
loop_
_entity.id
_entity.type
_entity.pdbx_description
1 polymer ?
#
loop_
_entity_poly.entity_id
_entity_poly.type
_entity_poly.pdbx_seq_one_letter_code
_entity_poly.pdbx_strand_id
1 'polypeptide(L)'
;MSLWVFARHPNIKFLVAHSGGAFPYLARRIGKQHIDETIKKNNEGKSLRQLLQTANIFFDTSISSQFQYSLLPDIDLPKDHLIYATDYPYMYRRDTGTYLDGYAAPKESGVLTPQELDIDMVRENALRYLFPRLTE
;
A
#
# COMPACT_ATOMS: atom_id res chain seq x y z
N MET A 1 -4.89 -19.31 -5.58
CA MET A 1 -3.97 -18.24 -6.00
C MET A 1 -2.69 -18.39 -5.17
N SER A 2 -1.53 -18.54 -5.80
CA SER A 2 -0.26 -18.70 -5.10
C SER A 2 0.38 -17.32 -4.92
N LEU A 3 0.28 -16.75 -3.72
CA LEU A 3 1.07 -15.56 -3.32
C LEU A 3 2.54 -15.90 -3.01
N TRP A 4 3.01 -17.02 -3.57
CA TRP A 4 4.24 -17.71 -3.22
C TRP A 4 5.49 -16.87 -3.43
N VAL A 5 5.41 -15.90 -4.35
CA VAL A 5 6.49 -14.96 -4.61
C VAL A 5 6.88 -14.17 -3.35
N PHE A 6 5.91 -13.80 -2.50
CA PHE A 6 6.18 -13.05 -1.27
C PHE A 6 6.84 -13.92 -0.20
N ALA A 7 6.43 -15.18 -0.07
CA ALA A 7 7.00 -16.12 0.88
C ALA A 7 8.39 -16.60 0.45
N ARG A 8 8.57 -16.90 -0.83
CA ARG A 8 9.82 -17.43 -1.39
C ARG A 8 10.93 -16.38 -1.49
N HIS A 9 10.57 -15.13 -1.70
CA HIS A 9 11.51 -14.02 -1.84
C HIS A 9 11.24 -12.94 -0.79
N PRO A 10 11.48 -13.22 0.50
CA PRO A 10 11.11 -12.32 1.61
C PRO A 10 11.93 -11.02 1.61
N ASN A 11 12.97 -10.90 0.77
CA ASN A 11 13.80 -9.70 0.65
C ASN A 11 13.37 -8.78 -0.51
N ILE A 12 12.46 -9.23 -1.39
CA ILE A 12 11.93 -8.36 -2.45
C ILE A 12 10.87 -7.46 -1.83
N LYS A 13 10.92 -6.17 -2.17
CA LYS A 13 9.91 -5.17 -1.80
C LYS A 13 9.04 -4.87 -3.01
N PHE A 14 7.74 -4.95 -2.85
CA PHE A 14 6.74 -4.71 -3.88
C PHE A 14 6.04 -3.39 -3.57
N LEU A 15 6.22 -2.39 -4.42
CA LEU A 15 5.43 -1.16 -4.39
C LEU A 15 4.32 -1.30 -5.44
N VAL A 16 3.07 -1.37 -4.99
CA VAL A 16 1.90 -1.52 -5.84
C VAL A 16 1.27 -0.16 -6.07
N ALA A 17 1.18 0.21 -7.34
CA ALA A 17 0.63 1.50 -7.74
C ALA A 17 -0.84 1.66 -7.38
N HIS A 18 -1.28 2.92 -7.33
CA HIS A 18 -2.69 3.31 -7.27
C HIS A 18 -3.41 2.84 -6.02
N SER A 19 -2.73 2.95 -4.88
CA SER A 19 -3.21 2.45 -3.57
C SER A 19 -3.59 0.97 -3.59
N GLY A 20 -2.83 0.17 -4.36
CA GLY A 20 -3.11 -1.25 -4.56
C GLY A 20 -4.22 -1.52 -5.58
N GLY A 21 -4.67 -0.53 -6.35
CA GLY A 21 -5.76 -0.63 -7.31
C GLY A 21 -7.05 -1.12 -6.65
N ALA A 22 -7.63 -2.20 -7.19
CA ALA A 22 -8.82 -2.83 -6.63
C ALA A 22 -8.52 -3.82 -5.48
N PHE A 23 -7.24 -4.08 -5.19
CA PHE A 23 -6.86 -5.12 -4.24
C PHE A 23 -7.41 -4.87 -2.83
N PRO A 24 -7.31 -3.67 -2.20
CA PRO A 24 -7.87 -3.44 -0.86
C PRO A 24 -9.36 -3.78 -0.76
N TYR A 25 -10.13 -3.43 -1.78
CA TYR A 25 -11.55 -3.76 -1.86
C TYR A 25 -11.81 -5.28 -1.97
N LEU A 26 -10.99 -5.98 -2.76
CA LEU A 26 -11.13 -7.41 -2.98
C LEU A 26 -10.51 -8.27 -1.86
N ALA A 27 -9.60 -7.72 -1.05
CA ALA A 27 -8.82 -8.44 -0.06
C ALA A 27 -9.70 -9.20 0.93
N ARG A 28 -10.81 -8.61 1.40
CA ARG A 28 -11.74 -9.30 2.30
C ARG A 28 -12.41 -10.52 1.65
N ARG A 29 -12.67 -10.47 0.34
CA ARG A 29 -13.22 -11.61 -0.40
C ARG A 29 -12.15 -12.69 -0.61
N ILE A 30 -10.92 -12.28 -0.92
CA ILE A 30 -9.79 -13.19 -1.13
C ILE A 30 -9.39 -13.88 0.18
N GLY A 31 -9.40 -13.17 1.30
CA GLY A 31 -9.09 -13.66 2.64
C GLY A 31 -10.21 -14.46 3.31
N LYS A 32 -11.18 -15.00 2.56
CA LYS A 32 -12.30 -15.78 3.11
C LYS A 32 -12.35 -17.20 2.55
N GLN A 33 -12.85 -18.11 3.40
CA GLN A 33 -13.22 -19.49 3.06
C GLN A 33 -12.08 -20.23 2.31
N HIS A 34 -12.45 -20.99 1.27
CA HIS A 34 -11.58 -21.84 0.47
C HIS A 34 -10.41 -21.10 -0.21
N ILE A 35 -10.53 -19.79 -0.47
CA ILE A 35 -9.47 -19.01 -1.09
C ILE A 35 -8.32 -18.79 -0.11
N ASP A 36 -8.62 -18.43 1.14
CA ASP A 36 -7.59 -18.23 2.17
C ASP A 36 -6.93 -19.57 2.57
N GLU A 37 -7.66 -20.67 2.58
CA GLU A 37 -7.09 -22.01 2.74
C GLU A 37 -6.08 -22.35 1.63
N THR A 38 -6.42 -22.00 0.39
CA THR A 38 -5.49 -22.14 -0.75
C THR A 38 -4.27 -21.25 -0.58
N ILE A 39 -4.42 -20.02 -0.08
CA ILE A 39 -3.30 -19.12 0.19
C ILE A 39 -2.41 -19.72 1.27
N LYS A 40 -2.96 -20.14 2.41
CA LYS A 40 -2.22 -20.78 3.50
C LYS A 40 -1.44 -22.01 3.05
N LYS A 41 -2.10 -22.91 2.29
CA LYS A 41 -1.48 -24.12 1.76
C LYS A 41 -0.23 -23.82 0.94
N ASN A 42 -0.24 -22.71 0.20
CA ASN A 42 0.90 -22.32 -0.60
C ASN A 42 1.92 -21.50 0.21
N ASN A 43 1.52 -20.67 1.18
CA ASN A 43 2.42 -19.69 1.80
C ASN A 43 2.84 -20.05 3.23
N GLU A 44 3.34 -21.27 3.43
CA GLU A 44 3.85 -21.73 4.75
C GLU A 44 2.82 -21.57 5.89
N GLY A 45 1.53 -21.73 5.57
CA GLY A 45 0.44 -21.57 6.54
C GLY A 45 0.01 -20.12 6.80
N LYS A 46 0.65 -19.11 6.18
CA LYS A 46 0.26 -17.69 6.35
C LYS A 46 -1.02 -17.37 5.58
N SER A 47 -1.98 -16.75 6.26
CA SER A 47 -3.20 -16.19 5.66
C SER A 47 -2.90 -14.97 4.79
N LEU A 48 -3.86 -14.52 3.99
CA LEU A 48 -3.74 -13.26 3.25
C LEU A 48 -3.39 -12.09 4.18
N ARG A 49 -4.09 -11.97 5.31
CA ARG A 49 -3.89 -10.87 6.26
C ARG A 49 -2.50 -10.91 6.89
N GLN A 50 -2.02 -12.10 7.24
CA GLN A 50 -0.65 -12.28 7.74
C GLN A 50 0.38 -11.93 6.67
N LEU A 51 0.14 -12.28 5.41
CA LEU A 51 1.02 -11.88 4.30
C LEU A 51 1.01 -10.36 4.11
N LEU A 52 -0.13 -9.68 4.20
CA LEU A 52 -0.18 -8.21 4.06
C LEU A 52 0.55 -7.48 5.20
N GLN A 53 0.54 -8.04 6.40
CA GLN A 53 1.26 -7.48 7.56
C GLN A 53 2.76 -7.78 7.55
N THR A 54 3.17 -8.94 7.02
CA THR A 54 4.54 -9.46 7.16
C THR A 54 5.35 -9.44 5.87
N ALA A 55 4.70 -9.34 4.72
CA ALA A 55 5.39 -9.21 3.44
C ALA A 55 5.76 -7.75 3.20
N ASN A 56 6.84 -7.55 2.44
CA ASN A 56 7.27 -6.23 1.98
C ASN A 56 6.34 -5.72 0.84
N ILE A 57 5.05 -5.56 1.13
CA ILE A 57 4.06 -5.02 0.19
C ILE A 57 3.71 -3.61 0.65
N PHE A 58 3.99 -2.66 -0.21
CA PHE A 58 3.79 -1.22 -0.04
C PHE A 58 2.79 -0.75 -1.07
N PHE A 59 1.96 0.23 -0.72
CA PHE A 59 1.04 0.87 -1.65
C PHE A 59 1.44 2.33 -1.85
N ASP A 60 1.41 2.78 -3.10
CA ASP A 60 1.57 4.20 -3.38
C ASP A 60 0.24 4.96 -3.31
N THR A 61 0.30 6.29 -3.23
CA THR A 61 -0.89 7.14 -3.11
C THR A 61 -1.37 7.74 -4.44
N SER A 62 -0.68 7.46 -5.54
CA SER A 62 -0.98 8.06 -6.83
C SER A 62 -2.36 7.61 -7.34
N ILE A 63 -3.06 8.42 -8.14
CA ILE A 63 -4.40 8.12 -8.71
C ILE A 63 -5.30 7.31 -7.75
N SER A 64 -5.51 7.85 -6.55
CA SER A 64 -6.28 7.17 -5.52
C SER A 64 -7.53 7.97 -5.12
N SER A 65 -8.46 7.29 -4.48
CA SER A 65 -9.69 7.88 -3.93
C SER A 65 -9.67 7.81 -2.42
N GLN A 66 -10.19 8.84 -1.74
CA GLN A 66 -10.36 8.86 -0.27
C GLN A 66 -11.05 7.59 0.27
N PHE A 67 -11.94 6.97 -0.51
CA PHE A 67 -12.66 5.75 -0.12
C PHE A 67 -11.79 4.49 -0.11
N GLN A 68 -10.65 4.47 -0.81
CA GLN A 68 -9.73 3.33 -0.75
C GLN A 68 -9.00 3.27 0.61
N TYR A 69 -8.73 4.44 1.20
CA TYR A 69 -7.98 4.54 2.46
C TYR A 69 -8.77 4.03 3.67
N SER A 70 -10.10 4.14 3.65
CA SER A 70 -10.95 3.56 4.71
C SER A 70 -10.94 2.03 4.72
N LEU A 71 -10.47 1.38 3.64
CA LEU A 71 -10.32 -0.08 3.54
C LEU A 71 -8.98 -0.59 4.05
N LEU A 72 -7.98 0.29 4.22
CA LEU A 72 -6.63 -0.10 4.65
C LEU A 72 -6.61 -0.67 6.08
N PRO A 73 -7.35 -0.10 7.05
CA PRO A 73 -7.49 -0.70 8.37
C PRO A 73 -8.15 -2.09 8.32
N ASP A 74 -9.11 -2.31 7.42
CA ASP A 74 -9.83 -3.61 7.31
C ASP A 74 -8.91 -4.75 6.85
N ILE A 75 -7.84 -4.43 6.13
CA ILE A 75 -6.87 -5.41 5.64
C ILE A 75 -5.60 -5.45 6.49
N ASP A 76 -5.56 -4.68 7.59
CA ASP A 76 -4.40 -4.46 8.45
C ASP A 76 -3.13 -4.08 7.67
N LEU A 77 -3.25 -3.23 6.66
CA LEU A 77 -2.06 -2.68 6.03
C LEU A 77 -1.35 -1.75 7.02
N PRO A 78 -0.06 -1.96 7.31
CA PRO A 78 0.69 -1.03 8.13
C PRO A 78 0.70 0.37 7.50
N LYS A 79 0.49 1.42 8.31
CA LYS A 79 0.48 2.80 7.79
C LYS A 79 1.84 3.23 7.25
N ASP A 80 2.91 2.64 7.77
CA ASP A 80 4.28 2.83 7.28
C ASP A 80 4.58 2.11 5.96
N HIS A 81 3.61 1.33 5.44
CA HIS A 81 3.63 0.75 4.11
C HIS A 81 2.95 1.64 3.05
N LEU A 82 2.50 2.85 3.42
CA LEU A 82 1.99 3.85 2.48
C LEU A 82 3.08 4.81 2.03
N ILE A 83 3.21 4.97 0.72
CA ILE A 83 4.27 5.73 0.06
C ILE A 83 3.66 6.80 -0.81
N TYR A 84 4.02 8.06 -0.58
CA TYR A 84 3.54 9.13 -1.43
C TYR A 84 4.04 9.01 -2.88
N ALA A 85 3.13 9.16 -3.85
CA ALA A 85 3.46 9.20 -5.28
C ALA A 85 2.44 10.05 -6.06
N THR A 86 2.86 10.55 -7.23
CA THR A 86 2.06 11.51 -8.03
C THR A 86 1.55 10.96 -9.35
N ASP A 87 2.10 9.86 -9.85
CA ASP A 87 1.94 9.40 -11.24
C ASP A 87 2.28 10.48 -12.28
N TYR A 88 3.31 11.30 -12.00
CA TYR A 88 3.85 12.25 -12.98
C TYR A 88 4.49 11.48 -14.16
N PRO A 89 4.26 11.90 -15.43
CA PRO A 89 3.53 13.08 -15.89
C PRO A 89 2.05 12.81 -16.25
N TYR A 90 1.52 11.62 -15.97
CA TYR A 90 0.20 11.20 -16.44
C TYR A 90 -0.95 11.89 -15.71
N MET A 91 -0.78 12.17 -14.41
CA MET A 91 -1.70 13.01 -13.62
C MET A 91 -1.38 14.51 -13.71
N TYR A 92 -0.73 14.95 -14.80
CA TYR A 92 -0.64 16.38 -15.08
C TYR A 92 -2.02 16.95 -15.42
N ARG A 93 -2.71 17.49 -14.42
CA ARG A 93 -3.78 18.44 -14.66
C ARG A 93 -3.17 19.71 -15.28
N ARG A 94 -3.93 20.41 -16.12
CA ARG A 94 -3.44 21.62 -16.83
C ARG A 94 -3.09 22.77 -15.88
N ASP A 95 -3.42 22.65 -14.61
CA ASP A 95 -2.96 23.47 -13.50
C ASP A 95 -1.78 22.79 -12.79
N THR A 96 -0.83 23.58 -12.30
CA THR A 96 0.53 23.21 -11.87
C THR A 96 0.66 22.25 -10.67
N GLY A 97 -0.38 21.48 -10.33
CA GLY A 97 -0.53 20.76 -9.07
C GLY A 97 -0.36 19.24 -9.14
N THR A 98 0.66 18.70 -9.82
CA THR A 98 0.88 17.23 -9.88
C THR A 98 1.16 16.60 -8.51
N TYR A 99 1.60 17.39 -7.53
CA TYR A 99 1.87 16.93 -6.18
C TYR A 99 0.60 16.81 -5.30
N LEU A 100 -0.48 17.50 -5.66
CA LEU A 100 -1.67 17.55 -4.81
C LEU A 100 -2.49 16.25 -4.89
N ASP A 101 -2.53 15.60 -6.04
CA ASP A 101 -3.40 14.44 -6.26
C ASP A 101 -3.02 13.23 -5.40
N GLY A 102 -1.73 12.96 -5.26
CA GLY A 102 -1.23 11.88 -4.39
C GLY A 102 -1.39 12.15 -2.89
N TYR A 103 -1.67 13.39 -2.49
CA TYR A 103 -1.77 13.79 -1.08
C TYR A 103 -3.21 14.05 -0.64
N ALA A 104 -4.04 14.58 -1.54
CA ALA A 104 -5.42 14.97 -1.25
C ALA A 104 -6.28 13.78 -0.82
N ALA A 105 -6.25 12.66 -1.54
CA ALA A 105 -7.06 11.49 -1.21
C ALA A 105 -6.76 10.89 0.18
N PRO A 106 -5.50 10.63 0.57
CA PRO A 106 -5.20 10.20 1.93
C PRO A 106 -5.62 11.23 2.99
N LYS A 107 -5.43 12.53 2.72
CA LYS A 107 -5.85 13.61 3.64
C LYS A 107 -7.36 13.65 3.84
N GLU A 108 -8.12 13.65 2.75
CA GLU A 108 -9.59 13.71 2.77
C GLU A 108 -10.21 12.48 3.44
N SER A 109 -9.52 11.33 3.41
CA SER A 109 -9.98 10.12 4.09
C SER A 109 -10.12 10.25 5.61
N GLY A 110 -9.33 11.14 6.24
CA GLY A 110 -9.30 11.30 7.69
C GLY A 110 -8.71 10.11 8.48
N VAL A 111 -8.12 9.12 7.81
CA VAL A 111 -7.59 7.89 8.45
C VAL A 111 -6.20 8.09 9.05
N LEU A 112 -5.40 8.98 8.46
CA LEU A 112 -4.02 9.25 8.88
C LEU A 112 -3.97 10.46 9.84
N THR A 113 -3.11 10.36 10.86
CA THR A 113 -2.75 11.51 11.70
C THR A 113 -1.90 12.51 10.92
N PRO A 114 -1.75 13.77 11.37
CA PRO A 114 -0.87 14.73 10.73
C PRO A 114 0.58 14.25 10.59
N GLN A 115 1.14 13.57 11.61
CA GLN A 115 2.49 13.01 11.53
C GLN A 115 2.59 11.93 10.43
N GLU A 116 1.64 11.00 10.41
CA GLU A 116 1.61 9.91 9.42
C GLU A 116 1.44 10.44 7.99
N LEU A 117 0.63 11.49 7.82
CA LEU A 117 0.33 12.10 6.52
C LEU A 117 1.45 13.01 6.03
N ASP A 118 1.88 13.98 6.84
CA ASP A 118 2.70 15.11 6.40
C ASP A 118 4.20 14.81 6.44
N ILE A 119 4.62 13.81 7.22
CA ILE A 119 6.03 13.45 7.42
C ILE A 119 6.28 12.01 6.98
N ASP A 120 5.54 11.06 7.56
CA ASP A 120 5.88 9.64 7.39
C ASP A 120 5.59 9.18 5.95
N MET A 121 4.34 9.36 5.48
CA MET A 121 3.91 8.96 4.14
C MET A 121 4.62 9.75 3.03
N VAL A 122 4.79 11.07 3.21
CA VAL A 122 5.40 11.95 2.19
C VAL A 122 6.90 11.71 2.06
N ARG A 123 7.59 11.23 3.10
CA ARG A 123 9.05 11.09 3.08
C ARG A 123 9.57 9.88 3.85
N GLU A 124 9.31 9.78 5.15
CA GLU A 124 10.08 8.88 6.02
C GLU A 124 9.88 7.41 5.68
N ASN A 125 8.67 6.99 5.30
CA ASN A 125 8.38 5.61 4.94
C ASN A 125 9.21 5.16 3.72
N ALA A 126 9.27 6.01 2.69
CA ALA A 126 10.05 5.73 1.49
C ALA A 126 11.54 5.61 1.81
N LEU A 127 12.08 6.52 2.62
CA LEU A 127 13.48 6.50 3.00
C LEU A 127 13.82 5.31 3.90
N ARG A 128 13.02 5.08 4.95
CA ARG A 128 13.26 4.00 5.92
C ARG A 128 13.11 2.62 5.27
N TYR A 129 12.07 2.42 4.48
CA TYR A 129 11.69 1.07 4.04
C TYR A 129 11.99 0.78 2.58
N LEU A 130 12.08 1.75 1.68
CA LEU A 130 12.32 1.46 0.25
C LEU A 130 13.71 1.89 -0.23
N PHE A 131 14.14 3.08 0.16
CA PHE A 131 15.34 3.73 -0.35
C PHE A 131 16.27 4.22 0.78
N PRO A 132 16.72 3.34 1.69
CA PRO A 132 17.56 3.74 2.83
C PRO A 132 18.89 4.36 2.43
N ARG A 133 19.39 4.05 1.23
CA ARG A 133 20.60 4.69 0.68
C ARG A 133 20.44 6.18 0.35
N LEU A 134 19.22 6.73 0.41
CA LEU A 134 18.93 8.14 0.13
C LEU A 134 18.76 8.97 1.41
N THR A 135 19.07 8.40 2.59
CA THR A 135 19.02 9.13 3.87
C THR A 135 20.30 9.93 4.18
N GLU A 136 21.34 9.77 3.37
CA GLU A 136 22.66 10.43 3.51
C GLU A 136 22.70 11.81 2.84
#